data_AF-A0A967ZAI1-F1
#
_entry.id   AF-A0A967ZAI1-F1
#
_cell.length_a   1.000
_cell.length_b   1.000
_cell.length_c   1.000
_cell.angle_alpha   90.00
_cell.angle_beta   90.00
_cell.angle_gamma   90.00
#
_symmetry.space_group_name_H-M   'P 1'
#
loop_
_entity.id
_entity.type
_entity.pdbx_description
1 polymer ?
#
loop_
_entity_poly.entity_id
_entity_poly.type
_entity_poly.pdbx_seq_one_letter_code
_entity_poly.pdbx_strand_id
1 'polypeptide(L)'
;MAKFTLPANSKVKSGTVHNEPAGNNRKFAVYRYDPDSGENPRLDTYNVDMDSCGPMVLDALIKIKNEIDPTLTFRRSCREGICGSCAMNIDGTNTLACLKSVEEISGTIKIYPLPHMPVVKDLVPDLTNFYAQYASIKPWLQARTPPPPDRERLQSKEDQEKINEPSACILCACCSTSCPSYWWNSDRYLGPAALLQAYRWIVDSRDEAT
;
A
#
# COMPACT_ATOMS: atom_id res chain seq x y z
N MET A 1 24.91 6.05 -23.58
CA MET A 1 24.54 5.47 -22.27
C MET A 1 23.55 6.40 -21.60
N ALA A 2 22.35 5.92 -21.27
CA ALA A 2 21.43 6.70 -20.44
C ALA A 2 22.08 6.87 -19.04
N LYS A 3 22.26 8.12 -18.60
CA LYS A 3 22.65 8.39 -17.22
C LYS A 3 21.40 8.25 -16.35
N PHE A 4 21.26 7.12 -15.67
CA PHE A 4 20.25 6.95 -14.64
C PHE A 4 20.70 7.72 -13.39
N THR A 5 20.54 9.04 -13.39
CA THR A 5 20.62 9.81 -12.16
C THR A 5 19.34 9.57 -11.38
N LEU A 6 19.47 9.00 -10.18
CA LEU A 6 18.34 8.94 -9.27
C LEU A 6 17.81 10.38 -9.02
N PRO A 7 16.50 10.57 -8.79
CA PRO A 7 15.93 11.88 -8.48
C PRO A 7 16.66 12.60 -7.35
N ALA A 8 16.53 13.92 -7.23
CA ALA A 8 17.02 14.61 -6.04
C ALA A 8 16.41 13.96 -4.77
N ASN A 9 17.20 13.84 -3.71
CA ASN A 9 16.76 13.28 -2.42
C ASN A 9 16.25 11.82 -2.49
N SER A 10 16.92 10.97 -3.26
CA SER A 10 16.51 9.56 -3.46
C SER A 10 17.56 8.53 -3.06
N LYS A 11 18.76 8.95 -2.64
CA LYS A 11 19.81 8.04 -2.18
C LYS A 11 19.62 7.73 -0.70
N VAL A 12 19.16 6.51 -0.39
CA VAL A 12 18.99 6.08 1.00
C VAL A 12 20.36 5.99 1.69
N LYS A 13 20.56 6.80 2.73
CA LYS A 13 21.75 6.80 3.59
C LYS A 13 21.55 5.85 4.79
N SER A 14 22.65 5.49 5.46
CA SER A 14 22.55 4.86 6.79
C SER A 14 21.93 5.85 7.78
N GLY A 15 20.98 5.37 8.59
CA GLY A 15 20.30 6.15 9.61
C GLY A 15 20.77 5.87 11.03
N THR A 16 19.94 6.25 11.98
CA THR A 16 20.18 6.09 13.43
C THR A 16 19.84 4.67 13.88
N VAL A 17 20.56 4.14 14.87
CA VAL A 17 20.19 2.91 15.58
C VAL A 17 19.51 3.29 16.89
N HIS A 18 18.30 2.80 17.09
CA HIS A 18 17.47 3.03 18.26
C HIS A 18 17.40 1.78 19.12
N ASN A 19 17.63 1.99 20.43
CA ASN A 19 17.72 0.98 21.48
C ASN A 19 18.85 -0.03 21.30
N GLU A 20 19.38 -0.54 22.40
CA GLU A 20 20.28 -1.69 22.38
C GLU A 20 19.48 -3.01 22.29
N PRO A 21 19.96 -4.03 21.57
CA PRO A 21 19.32 -5.34 21.54
C PRO A 21 19.31 -5.99 22.94
N ALA A 22 18.14 -6.40 23.43
CA ALA A 22 18.01 -7.14 24.69
C ALA A 22 16.83 -8.12 24.65
N GLY A 23 16.95 -9.28 25.31
CA GLY A 23 15.86 -10.26 25.39
C GLY A 23 15.41 -10.81 24.03
N ASN A 24 14.11 -11.05 23.89
CA ASN A 24 13.48 -11.46 22.63
C ASN A 24 13.33 -10.27 21.66
N ASN A 25 14.44 -9.85 21.07
CA ASN A 25 14.48 -8.65 20.23
C ASN A 25 14.41 -8.97 18.73
N ARG A 26 13.62 -8.17 18.00
CA ARG A 26 13.63 -8.15 16.53
C ARG A 26 14.11 -6.80 16.02
N LYS A 27 14.91 -6.85 14.95
CA LYS A 27 15.52 -5.68 14.31
C LYS A 27 14.67 -5.23 13.12
N PHE A 28 14.22 -3.99 13.16
CA PHE A 28 13.45 -3.34 12.08
C PHE A 28 14.30 -2.25 11.43
N ALA A 29 14.57 -2.36 10.14
CA ALA A 29 15.23 -1.33 9.35
C ALA A 29 14.16 -0.57 8.55
N VAL A 30 13.82 0.63 8.99
CA VAL A 30 12.66 1.39 8.49
C VAL A 30 13.15 2.58 7.69
N TYR A 31 12.60 2.75 6.48
CA TYR A 31 12.82 3.92 5.65
C TYR A 31 12.28 5.17 6.33
N ARG A 32 13.10 6.23 6.36
CA ARG A 32 12.79 7.52 6.97
C ARG A 32 13.06 8.63 6.00
N TYR A 33 12.14 9.59 5.94
CA TYR A 33 12.27 10.77 5.11
C TYR A 33 11.46 11.90 5.73
N ASP A 34 12.11 13.06 5.91
CA ASP A 34 11.48 14.26 6.41
C ASP A 34 11.63 15.38 5.36
N PRO A 35 10.54 15.81 4.69
CA PRO A 35 10.61 16.76 3.59
C PRO A 35 11.15 18.14 4.01
N ASP A 36 10.98 18.49 5.29
CA ASP A 36 11.40 19.79 5.84
C ASP A 36 12.92 19.84 6.13
N SER A 37 13.60 18.69 6.14
CA SER A 37 15.02 18.61 6.49
C SER A 37 15.97 19.00 5.35
N GLY A 38 15.51 18.94 4.10
CA GLY A 38 16.35 19.07 2.90
C GLY A 38 17.33 17.91 2.68
N GLU A 39 17.33 16.90 3.54
CA GLU A 39 18.24 15.75 3.47
C GLU A 39 17.71 14.62 2.59
N ASN A 40 18.62 13.71 2.22
CA ASN A 40 18.20 12.45 1.60
C ASN A 40 17.52 11.53 2.63
N PRO A 41 16.67 10.59 2.16
CA PRO A 41 16.14 9.53 2.99
C PRO A 41 17.23 8.71 3.66
N ARG A 42 16.88 8.07 4.76
CA ARG A 42 17.78 7.20 5.52
C ARG A 42 17.08 5.93 5.97
N LEU A 43 17.86 4.95 6.40
CA LEU A 43 17.37 3.70 6.97
C LEU A 43 17.69 3.65 8.46
N ASP A 44 16.71 3.99 9.29
CA ASP A 44 16.85 3.91 10.75
C ASP A 44 16.61 2.46 11.20
N THR A 45 17.35 2.02 12.21
CA THR A 45 17.23 0.70 12.81
C THR A 45 16.55 0.81 14.16
N TYR A 46 15.56 -0.04 14.42
CA TYR A 46 14.88 -0.15 15.71
C TYR A 46 15.02 -1.56 16.24
N ASN A 47 15.55 -1.67 17.46
CA ASN A 47 15.50 -2.90 18.24
C ASN A 47 14.21 -2.88 19.08
N VAL A 48 13.29 -3.79 18.76
CA VAL A 48 11.98 -3.92 19.41
C VAL A 48 11.92 -5.25 20.17
N ASP A 49 11.66 -5.16 21.47
CA ASP A 49 11.32 -6.30 22.32
C ASP A 49 9.95 -6.87 21.92
N MET A 50 9.95 -8.13 21.50
CA MET A 50 8.76 -8.84 21.03
C MET A 50 7.93 -9.44 22.15
N ASP A 51 8.47 -9.59 23.37
CA ASP A 51 7.69 -10.08 24.51
C ASP A 51 6.62 -9.04 24.94
N SER A 52 6.84 -7.78 24.57
CA SER A 52 5.93 -6.65 24.79
C SER A 52 5.36 -6.05 23.49
N CYS A 53 5.34 -6.82 22.40
CA CYS A 53 4.82 -6.39 21.09
C CYS A 53 3.85 -7.41 20.51
N GLY A 54 2.84 -6.94 19.77
CA GLY A 54 1.98 -7.82 18.97
C GLY A 54 2.76 -8.49 17.82
N PRO A 55 2.19 -9.56 17.23
CA PRO A 55 2.91 -10.41 16.28
C PRO A 55 3.04 -9.79 14.88
N MET A 56 2.25 -8.77 14.55
CA MET A 56 2.22 -8.20 13.19
C MET A 56 3.22 -7.06 13.06
N VAL A 57 3.73 -6.84 11.83
CA VAL A 57 4.62 -5.70 11.54
C VAL A 57 3.96 -4.36 11.88
N LEU A 58 2.65 -4.22 11.73
CA LEU A 58 1.92 -3.03 12.16
C LEU A 58 2.02 -2.79 13.68
N ASP A 59 1.98 -3.85 14.50
CA ASP A 59 2.08 -3.71 15.96
C ASP A 59 3.46 -3.15 16.33
N ALA A 60 4.51 -3.65 15.69
CA ALA A 60 5.87 -3.14 15.87
C ALA A 60 6.01 -1.68 15.42
N LEU A 61 5.44 -1.29 14.28
CA LEU A 61 5.45 0.11 13.82
C LEU A 61 4.71 1.05 14.80
N ILE A 62 3.59 0.59 15.38
CA ILE A 62 2.86 1.35 16.41
C ILE A 62 3.70 1.46 17.68
N LYS A 63 4.32 0.37 18.15
CA LYS A 63 5.21 0.38 19.32
C LYS A 63 6.40 1.31 19.12
N ILE A 64 7.08 1.23 17.98
CA ILE A 64 8.16 2.16 17.61
C ILE A 64 7.68 3.60 17.71
N LYS A 65 6.53 3.92 17.10
CA LYS A 65 6.02 5.29 17.14
C LYS A 65 5.66 5.75 18.55
N ASN A 66 5.03 4.91 19.36
CA ASN A 66 4.52 5.31 20.65
C ASN A 66 5.59 5.38 21.74
N GLU A 67 6.61 4.52 21.67
CA GLU A 67 7.54 4.28 22.77
C GLU A 67 9.00 4.64 22.44
N ILE A 68 9.37 4.72 21.16
CA ILE A 68 10.78 4.88 20.73
C ILE A 68 11.00 6.17 19.94
N ASP A 69 10.24 6.37 18.86
CA ASP A 69 10.34 7.54 17.99
C ASP A 69 8.96 8.06 17.54
N PRO A 70 8.41 9.09 18.20
CA PRO A 70 7.12 9.66 17.86
C PRO A 70 7.07 10.35 16.49
N THR A 71 8.23 10.62 15.88
CA THR A 71 8.30 11.24 14.55
C THR A 71 8.02 10.27 13.40
N LEU A 72 8.11 8.95 13.65
CA LEU A 72 7.80 7.92 12.64
C LEU A 72 6.37 8.05 12.13
N THR A 73 6.21 8.13 10.80
CA THR A 73 4.91 8.35 10.16
C THR A 73 4.54 7.23 9.17
N PHE A 74 3.33 6.69 9.30
CA PHE A 74 2.77 5.67 8.42
C PHE A 74 1.23 5.71 8.44
N ARG A 75 0.59 5.16 7.40
CA ARG A 75 -0.88 5.04 7.34
C ARG A 75 -1.36 3.71 7.92
N ARG A 76 -2.46 3.74 8.66
CA ARG A 76 -3.13 2.57 9.28
C ARG A 76 -4.56 2.92 9.67
N SER A 77 -5.44 1.91 9.70
CA SER A 77 -6.81 2.04 10.24
C SER A 77 -7.35 0.73 10.86
N CYS A 78 -7.86 -0.20 10.03
CA CYS A 78 -8.67 -1.34 10.48
C CYS A 78 -7.97 -2.30 11.47
N ARG A 79 -6.79 -2.83 11.09
CA ARG A 79 -5.99 -3.91 11.72
C ARG A 79 -6.30 -5.33 11.24
N GLU A 80 -7.31 -5.54 10.41
CA GLU A 80 -7.71 -6.85 9.89
C GLU A 80 -7.62 -6.98 8.36
N GLY A 81 -6.87 -6.08 7.70
CA GLY A 81 -6.53 -6.21 6.29
C GLY A 81 -7.59 -5.77 5.28
N ILE A 82 -8.65 -5.10 5.73
CA ILE A 82 -9.77 -4.72 4.84
C ILE A 82 -9.69 -3.28 4.28
N CYS A 83 -9.08 -2.34 4.99
CA CYS A 83 -9.08 -0.93 4.57
C CYS A 83 -8.00 -0.56 3.53
N GLY A 84 -7.00 -1.43 3.31
CA GLY A 84 -5.88 -1.19 2.39
C GLY A 84 -4.85 -0.13 2.81
N SER A 85 -5.08 0.64 3.89
CA SER A 85 -4.26 1.83 4.20
C SER A 85 -2.81 1.56 4.62
N CYS A 86 -2.51 0.39 5.20
CA CYS A 86 -1.17 0.04 5.70
C CYS A 86 -0.32 -0.72 4.67
N ALA A 87 -0.60 -0.51 3.39
CA ALA A 87 0.18 -1.06 2.29
C ALA A 87 1.59 -0.44 2.26
N MET A 88 2.60 -1.29 2.26
CA MET A 88 4.01 -0.91 2.20
C MET A 88 4.85 -2.08 1.69
N ASN A 89 6.14 -1.84 1.41
CA ASN A 89 7.06 -2.91 1.07
C ASN A 89 7.74 -3.43 2.33
N ILE A 90 7.52 -4.71 2.65
CA ILE A 90 8.09 -5.40 3.81
C ILE A 90 8.94 -6.55 3.30
N ASP A 91 10.24 -6.47 3.60
CA ASP A 91 11.27 -7.42 3.17
C ASP A 91 11.24 -7.72 1.66
N GLY A 92 11.12 -6.66 0.85
CA GLY A 92 11.11 -6.76 -0.61
C GLY A 92 9.74 -7.03 -1.22
N THR A 93 8.72 -7.34 -0.43
CA THR A 93 7.37 -7.67 -0.93
C THR A 93 6.34 -6.62 -0.52
N ASN A 94 5.50 -6.17 -1.46
CA ASN A 94 4.38 -5.29 -1.14
C ASN A 94 3.28 -6.10 -0.43
N THR A 95 2.93 -5.69 0.78
CA THR A 95 1.90 -6.35 1.59
C THR A 95 1.26 -5.37 2.56
N LEU A 96 0.29 -5.84 3.35
CA LEU A 96 -0.34 -5.07 4.40
C LEU A 96 0.38 -5.33 5.73
N ALA A 97 0.88 -4.27 6.37
CA ALA A 97 1.60 -4.41 7.64
C ALA A 97 0.78 -5.09 8.74
N CYS A 98 -0.55 -4.97 8.72
CA CYS A 98 -1.44 -5.61 9.70
C CYS A 98 -1.64 -7.11 9.48
N LEU A 99 -1.25 -7.65 8.32
CA LEU A 99 -1.37 -9.09 8.02
C LEU A 99 -0.02 -9.79 7.93
N LYS A 100 1.08 -9.02 7.89
CA LYS A 100 2.43 -9.59 7.79
C LYS A 100 2.94 -9.92 9.19
N SER A 101 3.07 -11.21 9.50
CA SER A 101 3.67 -11.65 10.75
C SER A 101 5.17 -11.35 10.75
N VAL A 102 5.67 -10.91 11.91
CA VAL A 102 7.09 -10.72 12.19
C VAL A 102 7.86 -12.04 12.11
N GLU A 103 7.22 -13.17 12.44
CA GLU A 103 7.85 -14.50 12.44
C GLU A 103 8.12 -15.05 11.03
N GLU A 104 7.39 -14.59 10.02
CA GLU A 104 7.58 -15.00 8.62
C GLU A 104 8.88 -14.47 7.99
N ILE A 105 9.54 -13.53 8.65
CA ILE A 105 10.72 -12.84 8.12
C ILE A 105 11.94 -13.28 8.93
N SER A 106 12.99 -13.71 8.25
CA SER A 106 14.25 -14.06 8.90
C SER A 106 15.17 -12.85 9.03
N GLY A 107 15.83 -12.68 10.17
CA GLY A 107 16.78 -11.60 10.38
C GLY A 107 16.13 -10.21 10.48
N THR A 108 16.77 -9.22 9.84
CA THR A 108 16.34 -7.81 9.91
C THR A 108 15.16 -7.55 9.00
N ILE A 109 14.06 -7.05 9.57
CA ILE A 109 12.83 -6.73 8.86
C ILE A 109 12.99 -5.37 8.21
N LYS A 110 13.10 -5.34 6.87
CA LYS A 110 13.26 -4.09 6.12
C LYS A 110 11.89 -3.56 5.71
N ILE A 111 11.62 -2.29 5.98
CA ILE A 111 10.34 -1.65 5.70
C ILE A 111 10.56 -0.39 4.87
N TYR A 112 9.94 -0.35 3.70
CA TYR A 112 9.98 0.78 2.77
C TYR A 112 8.56 1.23 2.41
N PRO A 113 8.35 2.48 1.98
CA PRO A 113 7.09 2.90 1.38
C PRO A 113 6.78 2.06 0.13
N LEU A 114 5.55 2.15 -0.38
CA LEU A 114 5.21 1.50 -1.63
C LEU A 114 6.15 1.95 -2.77
N PRO A 115 6.70 1.01 -3.57
CA PRO A 115 7.69 1.35 -4.59
C PRO A 115 7.17 2.31 -5.66
N HIS A 116 8.09 3.13 -6.18
CA HIS A 116 7.88 3.99 -7.33
C HIS A 116 6.71 4.99 -7.22
N MET A 117 6.44 5.42 -5.99
CA MET A 117 5.55 6.54 -5.68
C MET A 117 6.37 7.68 -5.05
N PRO A 118 6.04 8.95 -5.31
CA PRO A 118 6.59 10.06 -4.53
C PRO A 118 6.31 9.83 -3.05
N VAL A 119 7.30 10.07 -2.19
CA VAL A 119 7.15 9.90 -0.74
C VAL A 119 6.86 11.26 -0.11
N VAL A 120 5.74 11.36 0.60
CA VAL A 120 5.36 12.57 1.35
C VAL A 120 6.20 12.66 2.63
N LYS A 121 6.22 11.59 3.44
CA LYS A 121 7.02 11.48 4.67
C LYS A 121 7.15 10.02 5.07
N ASP A 122 8.33 9.57 5.48
CA ASP A 122 8.58 8.21 5.96
C ASP A 122 7.92 7.12 5.08
N LEU A 123 6.94 6.37 5.61
CA LEU A 123 6.25 5.28 4.92
C LEU A 123 4.97 5.73 4.21
N VAL A 124 4.79 7.03 3.98
CA VAL A 124 3.59 7.64 3.41
C VAL A 124 3.84 8.05 1.96
N PRO A 125 3.44 7.22 0.98
CA PRO A 125 3.50 7.60 -0.43
C PRO A 125 2.37 8.57 -0.79
N ASP A 126 2.55 9.30 -1.89
CA ASP A 126 1.49 10.03 -2.59
C ASP A 126 0.69 9.07 -3.47
N LEU A 127 -0.62 8.98 -3.24
CA LEU A 127 -1.55 8.12 -3.99
C LEU A 127 -2.47 8.92 -4.93
N THR A 128 -2.19 10.20 -5.15
CA THR A 128 -3.04 11.09 -5.97
C THR A 128 -3.25 10.54 -7.37
N ASN A 129 -2.17 10.12 -8.06
CA ASN A 129 -2.28 9.54 -9.41
C ASN A 129 -3.07 8.22 -9.40
N PHE A 130 -2.84 7.35 -8.41
CA PHE A 130 -3.54 6.08 -8.27
C PHE A 130 -5.06 6.29 -8.17
N TYR A 131 -5.50 7.25 -7.35
CA TYR A 131 -6.94 7.56 -7.22
C TYR A 131 -7.49 8.30 -8.44
N ALA A 132 -6.71 9.17 -9.09
CA ALA A 132 -7.13 9.83 -10.33
C ALA A 132 -7.38 8.81 -11.46
N GLN A 133 -6.51 7.80 -11.60
CA GLN A 133 -6.70 6.71 -12.55
C GLN A 133 -7.93 5.87 -12.22
N TYR A 134 -8.16 5.55 -10.94
CA TYR A 134 -9.39 4.89 -10.52
C TYR A 134 -10.65 5.71 -10.83
N ALA A 135 -10.62 7.04 -10.63
CA ALA A 135 -11.75 7.89 -11.00
C ALA A 135 -11.96 7.93 -12.53
N SER A 136 -10.89 7.85 -13.33
CA SER A 136 -10.95 7.96 -14.79
C SER A 136 -11.74 6.82 -15.46
N ILE A 137 -11.81 5.65 -14.82
CA ILE A 137 -12.56 4.50 -15.32
C ILE A 137 -14.06 4.57 -15.01
N LYS A 138 -14.52 5.66 -14.37
CA LYS A 138 -15.93 5.89 -13.98
C LYS A 138 -16.54 4.72 -13.19
N PRO A 139 -16.04 4.42 -11.98
CA PRO A 139 -16.36 3.20 -11.27
C PRO A 139 -17.72 3.26 -10.54
N TRP A 140 -18.80 3.44 -11.30
CA TRP A 140 -20.19 3.42 -10.82
C TRP A 140 -21.10 2.82 -11.89
N LEU A 141 -22.26 2.32 -11.47
CA LEU A 141 -23.24 1.70 -12.38
C LEU A 141 -23.77 2.75 -13.37
N GLN A 142 -23.66 2.47 -14.66
CA GLN A 142 -24.19 3.32 -15.72
C GLN A 142 -25.29 2.58 -16.48
N ALA A 143 -26.54 2.99 -16.30
CA ALA A 143 -27.69 2.41 -16.99
C ALA A 143 -28.55 3.51 -17.64
N ARG A 144 -28.97 3.30 -18.88
CA ARG A 144 -29.94 4.15 -19.60
C ARG A 144 -31.36 3.78 -19.21
N THR A 145 -31.62 2.50 -18.96
CA THR A 145 -32.92 2.03 -18.46
C THR A 145 -33.10 2.49 -17.01
N PRO A 146 -34.23 3.09 -16.60
CA PRO A 146 -34.47 3.40 -15.19
C PRO A 146 -34.55 2.11 -14.36
N PRO A 147 -34.18 2.13 -13.06
CA PRO A 147 -34.40 0.99 -12.19
C PRO A 147 -35.91 0.72 -12.05
N PRO A 148 -36.34 -0.53 -11.83
CA PRO A 148 -37.72 -0.82 -11.49
C PRO A 148 -38.18 0.01 -10.28
N PRO A 149 -39.44 0.51 -10.26
CA PRO A 149 -39.90 1.42 -9.21
C PRO A 149 -40.09 0.74 -7.85
N ASP A 150 -40.30 -0.59 -7.83
CA ASP A 150 -40.72 -1.38 -6.67
C ASP A 150 -39.74 -2.50 -6.29
N ARG A 151 -38.60 -2.61 -6.98
CA ARG A 151 -37.64 -3.72 -6.79
C ARG A 151 -36.23 -3.37 -7.30
N GLU A 152 -35.27 -4.21 -6.93
CA GLU A 152 -33.89 -4.12 -7.40
C GLU A 152 -33.75 -4.57 -8.87
N ARG A 153 -32.61 -4.23 -9.49
CA ARG A 153 -32.22 -4.84 -10.77
C ARG A 153 -31.92 -6.32 -10.55
N LEU A 154 -32.54 -7.18 -11.36
CA LEU A 154 -32.27 -8.61 -11.31
C LEU A 154 -30.89 -8.93 -11.87
N GLN A 155 -30.18 -9.83 -11.20
CA GLN A 155 -28.91 -10.39 -11.64
C GLN A 155 -28.88 -11.88 -11.32
N SER A 156 -28.43 -12.71 -12.25
CA SER A 156 -28.27 -14.13 -12.03
C SER A 156 -27.10 -14.40 -11.09
N LYS A 157 -27.09 -15.57 -10.41
CA LYS A 157 -25.93 -15.97 -9.59
C LYS A 157 -24.65 -16.07 -10.43
N GLU A 158 -24.76 -16.64 -11.62
CA GLU A 158 -23.64 -16.79 -12.57
C GLU A 158 -23.05 -15.44 -12.99
N ASP A 159 -23.88 -14.42 -13.19
CA ASP A 159 -23.40 -13.07 -13.49
C ASP A 159 -22.78 -12.38 -12.27
N GLN A 160 -23.36 -12.55 -11.07
CA GLN A 160 -22.78 -12.03 -9.83
C GLN A 160 -21.40 -12.65 -9.54
N GLU A 161 -21.22 -13.94 -9.84
CA GLU A 161 -19.93 -14.63 -9.65
C GLU A 161 -18.80 -14.01 -10.49
N LYS A 162 -19.10 -13.46 -11.68
CA LYS A 162 -18.14 -12.74 -12.52
C LYS A 162 -17.60 -11.46 -11.86
N ILE A 163 -18.38 -10.83 -10.99
CA ILE A 163 -18.00 -9.58 -10.30
C ILE A 163 -17.46 -9.79 -8.89
N ASN A 164 -17.69 -10.95 -8.27
CA ASN A 164 -17.29 -11.21 -6.87
C ASN A 164 -15.80 -10.97 -6.63
N GLU A 165 -14.92 -11.67 -7.36
CA GLU A 165 -13.47 -11.52 -7.20
C GLU A 165 -12.95 -10.12 -7.50
N PRO A 166 -13.26 -9.48 -8.64
CA PRO A 166 -12.74 -8.15 -8.92
C PRO A 166 -13.33 -7.08 -7.99
N SER A 167 -14.53 -7.29 -7.42
CA SER A 167 -15.11 -6.40 -6.41
C SER A 167 -14.41 -6.46 -5.04
N ALA A 168 -13.65 -7.52 -4.75
CA ALA A 168 -12.93 -7.68 -3.50
C ALA A 168 -11.68 -6.78 -3.38
N CYS A 169 -11.37 -5.99 -4.41
CA CYS A 169 -10.24 -5.06 -4.38
C CYS A 169 -10.45 -3.96 -3.33
N ILE A 170 -9.54 -3.88 -2.36
CA ILE A 170 -9.55 -2.87 -1.28
C ILE A 170 -8.78 -1.59 -1.62
N LEU A 171 -8.38 -1.41 -2.89
CA LEU A 171 -7.63 -0.24 -3.38
C LEU A 171 -6.33 0.08 -2.60
N CYS A 172 -5.60 -0.96 -2.15
CA CYS A 172 -4.36 -0.80 -1.37
C CYS A 172 -3.11 -0.42 -2.20
N ALA A 173 -3.22 -0.39 -3.54
CA ALA A 173 -2.13 -0.13 -4.48
C ALA A 173 -0.94 -1.12 -4.49
N CYS A 174 -0.92 -2.18 -3.68
CA CYS A 174 0.17 -3.17 -3.65
C CYS A 174 0.49 -3.76 -5.03
N CYS A 175 -0.55 -4.11 -5.81
CA CYS A 175 -0.40 -4.69 -7.15
C CYS A 175 0.16 -3.70 -8.18
N SER A 176 -0.26 -2.43 -8.10
CA SER A 176 0.20 -1.42 -9.07
C SER A 176 1.65 -1.04 -8.80
N THR A 177 2.00 -0.93 -7.52
CA THR A 177 3.36 -0.61 -7.07
C THR A 177 4.29 -1.82 -7.03
N SER A 178 3.84 -3.02 -7.40
CA SER A 178 4.71 -4.16 -7.68
C SER A 178 4.96 -4.37 -9.18
N CYS A 179 4.24 -3.63 -10.05
CA CYS A 179 4.31 -3.80 -11.49
C CYS A 179 5.38 -2.88 -12.11
N PRO A 180 6.46 -3.43 -12.70
CA PRO A 180 7.50 -2.60 -13.33
C PRO A 180 6.98 -1.74 -14.49
N SER A 181 5.96 -2.19 -15.23
CA SER A 181 5.34 -1.36 -16.29
C SER A 181 4.73 -0.08 -15.72
N TYR A 182 4.09 -0.19 -14.55
CA TYR A 182 3.52 0.94 -13.83
C TYR A 182 4.59 1.84 -13.23
N TRP A 183 5.72 1.28 -12.79
CA TRP A 183 6.88 2.08 -12.39
C TRP A 183 7.30 3.00 -13.54
N TRP A 184 7.56 2.44 -14.72
CA TRP A 184 8.10 3.23 -15.82
C TRP A 184 7.10 4.18 -16.49
N ASN A 185 5.80 3.86 -16.47
CA ASN A 185 4.80 4.55 -17.30
C ASN A 185 3.48 4.83 -16.56
N SER A 186 3.51 5.10 -15.25
CA SER A 186 2.29 5.38 -14.47
C SER A 186 1.50 6.61 -14.93
N ASP A 187 2.08 7.48 -15.77
CA ASP A 187 1.39 8.59 -16.43
C ASP A 187 0.46 8.14 -17.56
N ARG A 188 0.68 6.94 -18.13
CA ARG A 188 -0.07 6.42 -19.30
C ARG A 188 -0.71 5.06 -19.04
N TYR A 189 -0.02 4.18 -18.32
CA TYR A 189 -0.51 2.87 -17.96
C TYR A 189 -1.34 2.95 -16.67
N LEU A 190 -2.62 2.60 -16.78
CA LEU A 190 -3.59 2.64 -15.67
C LEU A 190 -3.22 1.75 -14.47
N GLY A 191 -2.40 0.71 -14.70
CA GLY A 191 -2.03 -0.22 -13.66
C GLY A 191 -3.08 -1.30 -13.38
N PRO A 192 -2.68 -2.40 -12.73
CA PRO A 192 -3.54 -3.55 -12.49
C PRO A 192 -4.77 -3.25 -11.64
N ALA A 193 -4.69 -2.32 -10.67
CA ALA A 193 -5.84 -2.00 -9.82
C ALA A 193 -6.97 -1.32 -10.60
N ALA A 194 -6.65 -0.27 -11.36
CA ALA A 194 -7.64 0.42 -12.18
C ALA A 194 -8.18 -0.47 -13.29
N LEU A 195 -7.33 -1.31 -13.91
CA LEU A 195 -7.78 -2.26 -14.94
C LEU A 195 -8.70 -3.36 -14.37
N LEU A 196 -8.40 -3.90 -13.18
CA LEU A 196 -9.29 -4.85 -12.49
C LEU A 196 -10.63 -4.20 -12.16
N GLN A 197 -10.61 -2.96 -11.69
CA GLN A 197 -11.84 -2.22 -11.39
C GLN A 197 -12.62 -1.84 -12.65
N ALA A 198 -11.97 -1.56 -13.77
CA ALA A 198 -12.65 -1.37 -15.05
C ALA A 198 -13.33 -2.68 -15.48
N TYR A 199 -12.62 -3.81 -15.39
CA TYR A 199 -13.17 -5.12 -15.69
C TYR A 199 -14.40 -5.45 -14.83
N ARG A 200 -14.37 -5.13 -13.53
CA ARG A 200 -15.52 -5.28 -12.61
C ARG A 200 -16.80 -4.61 -13.11
N TRP A 201 -16.70 -3.48 -13.81
CA TRP A 201 -17.85 -2.78 -14.39
C TRP A 201 -18.19 -3.32 -15.78
N ILE A 202 -17.20 -3.64 -16.60
CA ILE A 202 -17.37 -4.23 -17.95
C ILE A 202 -18.20 -5.51 -17.90
N VAL A 203 -18.00 -6.36 -16.89
CA VAL A 203 -18.68 -7.66 -16.77
C VAL A 203 -19.93 -7.65 -15.89
N ASP A 204 -20.32 -6.50 -15.33
CA ASP A 204 -21.55 -6.41 -14.55
C ASP A 204 -22.77 -6.37 -15.48
N SER A 205 -23.61 -7.41 -15.45
CA SER A 205 -24.78 -7.52 -16.32
C SER A 205 -25.84 -6.44 -16.13
N ARG A 206 -25.70 -5.62 -15.08
CA ARG A 206 -26.58 -4.47 -14.80
C ARG A 206 -26.09 -3.17 -15.44
N ASP A 207 -24.83 -3.11 -15.89
CA ASP A 207 -24.23 -1.93 -16.51
C ASP A 207 -24.49 -1.93 -18.03
N GLU A 208 -24.89 -0.79 -18.58
CA GLU A 208 -25.27 -0.58 -19.98
C GLU A 208 -24.30 0.38 -20.72
N ALA A 209 -23.19 0.76 -20.09
CA ALA A 209 -22.17 1.62 -20.70
C ALA A 209 -20.95 0.86 -21.22
N THR A 210 -21.05 -0.48 -21.28
CA THR A 210 -19.98 -1.42 -21.61
C THR A 210 -19.93 -1.77 -23.09
#